data_AF-A0A1Y1HS67-F1
#
_entry.id   AF-A0A1Y1HS67-F1
#
_cell.length_a   1.000
_cell.length_b   1.000
_cell.length_c   1.000
_cell.angle_alpha   90.00
_cell.angle_beta   90.00
_cell.angle_gamma   90.00
#
_symmetry.space_group_name_H-M   'P 1'
#
loop_
_entity.id
_entity.type
_entity.pdbx_description
1 polymer ?
#
loop_
_entity_poly.entity_id
_entity_poly.type
_entity_poly.pdbx_seq_one_letter_code
_entity_poly.pdbx_strand_id
1 'polypeptide(L)'
;MLDISGEPRLGVTRKTQEWNAMLIRPEIGKVRKPTRKLPGQEHAYGINMVQDPENAKEVTMVWKEHEPNPDNKPGPDFMAMNLASIKSECTTASETRIFRETHDIRIKQGSPTKTRREPLIPSDYNPEHVYGRSTLVRTYAEKQWLSCDTPIKKLIQNDYGDEWIRMNEARQEELNRQHEKVPPKTTRAALGHASKAKLVAEQQQPKERFVLSKFKNVPTKIDNKQTLPLQRD
;
A
#
# COMPACT_ATOMS: atom_id res chain seq x y z
N MET A 1 -29.13 59.13 25.90
CA MET A 1 -28.11 58.20 25.38
C MET A 1 -28.82 56.86 25.29
N LEU A 2 -29.16 56.43 24.07
CA LEU A 2 -29.97 55.23 23.83
C LEU A 2 -29.07 53.99 23.93
N ASP A 3 -29.58 52.89 24.49
CA ASP A 3 -28.89 51.60 24.44
C ASP A 3 -28.85 51.05 23.00
N ILE A 4 -28.08 49.98 22.79
CA ILE A 4 -27.97 49.27 21.49
C ILE A 4 -29.34 48.72 21.01
N SER A 5 -30.33 48.61 21.91
CA SER A 5 -31.72 48.26 21.62
C SER A 5 -32.64 49.46 21.33
N GLY A 6 -32.13 50.70 21.37
CA GLY A 6 -32.92 51.92 21.14
C GLY A 6 -33.73 52.40 22.34
N GLU A 7 -33.60 51.75 23.51
CA GLU A 7 -34.32 52.15 24.73
C GLU A 7 -33.57 53.25 25.51
N PRO A 8 -34.29 54.20 26.16
CA PRO A 8 -33.69 55.22 27.00
C PRO A 8 -33.17 54.59 28.30
N ARG A 9 -31.85 54.47 28.41
CA ARG A 9 -31.22 53.93 29.61
C ARG A 9 -31.13 54.95 30.74
N LEU A 10 -31.55 54.53 31.92
CA LEU A 10 -31.40 55.29 33.17
C LEU A 10 -29.99 55.04 33.77
N GLY A 11 -29.22 56.11 33.96
CA GLY A 11 -27.93 56.10 34.66
C GLY A 11 -26.71 56.49 33.79
N VAL A 12 -25.55 56.66 34.44
CA VAL A 12 -24.28 57.06 33.79
C VAL A 12 -23.50 55.82 33.33
N THR A 13 -23.20 55.71 32.04
CA THR A 13 -22.31 54.68 31.49
C THR A 13 -20.86 55.03 31.77
N ARG A 14 -20.18 54.21 32.58
CA ARG A 14 -18.74 54.36 32.84
C ARG A 14 -17.96 53.68 31.72
N LYS A 15 -16.89 54.33 31.22
CA LYS A 15 -15.98 53.74 30.20
C LYS A 15 -15.44 52.36 30.62
N THR A 16 -15.31 52.11 31.92
CA THR A 16 -14.88 50.82 32.46
C THR A 16 -15.87 49.68 32.22
N GLN A 17 -17.13 49.97 31.92
CA GLN A 17 -18.14 48.94 31.61
C GLN A 17 -17.96 48.32 30.21
N GLU A 18 -17.10 48.87 29.36
CA GLU A 18 -16.81 48.32 28.03
C GLU A 18 -15.78 47.18 28.07
N TRP A 19 -14.84 47.24 29.02
CA TRP A 19 -13.68 46.33 29.06
C TRP A 19 -13.43 45.70 30.44
N ASN A 20 -14.25 45.95 31.48
CA ASN A 20 -14.13 45.22 32.74
C ASN A 20 -15.12 44.04 32.75
N ALA A 21 -14.60 42.82 32.76
CA ALA A 21 -15.38 41.58 32.75
C ALA A 21 -16.41 41.48 33.89
N MET A 22 -16.16 42.11 35.05
CA MET A 22 -17.08 42.08 36.19
C MET A 22 -18.24 43.07 36.05
N LEU A 23 -18.08 44.11 35.22
CA LEU A 23 -19.08 45.17 35.05
C LEU A 23 -19.94 44.98 33.79
N ILE A 24 -19.52 44.11 32.87
CA ILE A 24 -20.25 43.75 31.66
C ILE A 24 -21.44 42.86 32.03
N ARG A 25 -22.65 43.34 31.78
CA ARG A 25 -23.88 42.56 31.99
C ARG A 25 -24.04 41.55 30.85
N PRO A 26 -24.34 40.27 31.15
CA PRO A 26 -24.67 39.31 30.11
C PRO A 26 -26.03 39.67 29.49
N GLU A 27 -26.11 39.67 28.16
CA GLU A 27 -27.36 39.81 27.42
C GLU A 27 -27.97 38.42 27.22
N ILE A 28 -29.26 38.27 27.50
CA ILE A 28 -29.97 37.00 27.30
C ILE A 28 -29.99 36.66 25.81
N GLY A 29 -29.64 35.43 25.45
CA GLY A 29 -29.65 34.93 24.07
C GLY A 29 -28.44 35.34 23.22
N LYS A 30 -27.42 36.02 23.78
CA LYS A 30 -26.17 36.35 23.09
C LYS A 30 -24.96 35.81 23.82
N VAL A 31 -23.88 35.57 23.07
CA VAL A 31 -22.58 35.22 23.64
C VAL A 31 -22.04 36.43 24.43
N ARG A 32 -21.31 36.16 25.52
CA ARG A 32 -20.69 37.22 26.33
C ARG A 32 -19.74 38.05 25.46
N LYS A 33 -19.80 39.39 25.61
CA LYS A 33 -18.94 40.30 24.86
C LYS A 33 -17.47 40.07 25.23
N PRO A 34 -16.56 40.01 24.24
CA PRO A 34 -15.14 39.85 24.51
C PRO A 34 -14.59 41.09 25.22
N THR A 35 -13.86 40.86 26.31
CA THR A 35 -13.25 41.91 27.14
C THR A 35 -11.92 42.42 26.57
N ARG A 36 -11.32 41.65 25.66
CA ARG A 36 -10.04 41.98 25.02
C ARG A 36 -10.28 42.56 23.64
N LYS A 37 -9.35 43.40 23.18
CA LYS A 37 -9.34 43.86 21.79
C LYS A 37 -9.08 42.65 20.89
N LEU A 38 -10.14 42.21 20.23
CA LEU A 38 -10.03 41.18 19.21
C LEU A 38 -9.60 41.82 17.89
N PRO A 39 -8.83 41.10 17.07
CA PRO A 39 -8.59 41.51 15.69
C PRO A 39 -9.92 41.59 14.91
N GLY A 40 -9.93 42.37 13.83
CA GLY A 40 -11.13 42.70 13.05
C GLY A 40 -11.80 41.48 12.40
N GLN A 41 -12.94 41.70 11.74
CA GLN A 41 -13.76 40.63 11.15
C GLN A 41 -13.02 39.80 10.09
N GLU A 42 -12.02 40.38 9.42
CA GLU A 42 -11.19 39.69 8.41
C GLU A 42 -10.13 38.76 9.02
N HIS A 43 -9.94 38.77 10.34
CA HIS A 43 -8.94 37.92 10.97
C HIS A 43 -9.46 36.50 11.17
N ALA A 44 -8.85 35.56 10.44
CA ALA A 44 -9.05 34.14 10.67
C ALA A 44 -8.24 33.68 11.90
N TYR A 45 -8.94 33.16 12.91
CA TYR A 45 -8.31 32.52 14.06
C TYR A 45 -7.89 31.09 13.69
N GLY A 46 -6.74 30.66 14.22
CA GLY A 46 -6.20 29.32 14.01
C GLY A 46 -4.81 29.33 13.36
N ILE A 47 -4.28 28.14 13.09
CA ILE A 47 -3.03 27.97 12.37
C ILE A 47 -3.40 27.76 10.90
N ASN A 48 -2.93 28.64 10.02
CA ASN A 48 -3.03 28.41 8.58
C ASN A 48 -2.02 27.33 8.21
N MET A 49 -2.50 26.13 7.85
CA MET A 49 -1.64 25.09 7.29
C MET A 49 -1.33 25.47 5.85
N VAL A 50 -0.12 25.98 5.63
CA VAL A 50 0.40 26.20 4.27
C VAL A 50 0.46 24.84 3.59
N GLN A 51 -0.22 24.70 2.46
CA GLN A 51 -0.12 23.48 1.66
C GLN A 51 1.29 23.37 1.11
N ASP A 52 1.88 22.18 1.21
CA ASP A 52 3.15 21.91 0.57
C ASP A 52 3.05 22.20 -0.93
N PRO A 53 4.07 22.81 -1.54
CA PRO A 53 4.06 23.10 -2.97
C PRO A 53 4.11 21.81 -3.80
N GLU A 54 4.52 20.69 -3.19
CA GLU A 54 4.71 19.42 -3.85
C GLU A 54 3.43 18.59 -3.85
N ASN A 55 3.05 18.09 -5.02
CA ASN A 55 1.90 17.21 -5.16
C ASN A 55 2.29 15.74 -5.00
N ALA A 56 1.32 14.88 -4.65
CA ALA A 56 1.55 13.43 -4.50
C ALA A 56 2.20 12.77 -5.74
N LYS A 57 1.90 13.28 -6.94
CA LYS A 57 2.53 12.85 -8.19
C LYS A 57 4.04 13.14 -8.20
N GLU A 58 4.44 14.32 -7.74
CA GLU A 58 5.84 14.76 -7.76
C GLU A 58 6.64 13.94 -6.75
N VAL A 59 6.10 13.74 -5.54
CA VAL A 59 6.73 12.93 -4.49
C VAL A 59 6.90 11.46 -4.89
N THR A 60 5.96 10.90 -5.66
CA THR A 60 5.99 9.47 -6.02
C THR A 60 6.75 9.15 -7.30
N MET A 61 6.69 10.04 -8.30
CA MET A 61 7.24 9.76 -9.63
C MET A 61 8.58 10.44 -9.89
N VAL A 62 8.93 11.49 -9.15
CA VAL A 62 10.17 12.24 -9.36
C VAL A 62 11.15 11.94 -8.24
N TRP A 63 12.17 11.16 -8.57
CA TRP A 63 13.34 10.98 -7.70
C TRP A 63 14.21 12.22 -7.84
N LYS A 64 14.04 13.20 -6.94
CA LYS A 64 14.89 14.37 -6.88
C LYS A 64 16.15 14.03 -6.07
N GLU A 65 17.31 14.22 -6.69
CA GLU A 65 18.58 14.09 -5.97
C GLU A 65 18.71 15.19 -4.91
N HIS A 66 19.33 14.87 -3.78
CA HIS A 66 19.59 15.84 -2.73
C HIS A 66 20.59 16.89 -3.23
N GLU A 67 20.14 18.12 -3.40
CA GLU A 67 21.01 19.27 -3.64
C GLU A 67 21.64 19.69 -2.31
N PRO A 68 22.98 19.58 -2.15
CA PRO A 68 23.63 20.04 -0.94
C PRO A 68 23.42 21.54 -0.78
N ASN A 69 23.00 21.95 0.42
CA ASN A 69 22.81 23.35 0.73
C ASN A 69 24.11 24.14 0.45
N PRO A 70 24.09 25.14 -0.46
CA PRO A 70 25.28 25.90 -0.82
C PRO A 70 25.87 26.68 0.38
N ASP A 71 25.03 27.00 1.37
CA ASP A 71 25.41 27.72 2.58
C ASP A 71 25.81 26.79 3.73
N ASN A 72 25.93 25.47 3.50
CA ASN A 72 26.34 24.53 4.54
C ASN A 72 27.83 24.68 4.87
N LYS A 73 28.13 25.70 5.67
CA LYS A 73 29.49 25.94 6.14
C LYS A 73 29.85 24.88 7.19
N PRO A 74 31.03 24.26 7.10
CA PRO A 74 31.50 23.33 8.12
C PRO A 74 31.52 23.97 9.50
N GLY A 75 31.36 23.13 10.53
CA GLY A 75 31.56 23.56 11.91
C GLY A 75 32.98 24.09 12.15
N PRO A 76 33.16 24.91 13.20
CA PRO A 76 34.48 25.41 13.59
C PRO A 76 35.43 24.28 13.99
N ASP A 77 36.70 24.39 13.59
CA ASP A 77 37.77 23.47 13.97
C ASP A 77 38.48 24.00 15.23
N PHE A 78 37.99 23.57 16.39
CA PHE A 78 38.53 24.01 17.67
C PHE A 78 39.98 23.57 17.89
N MET A 79 40.44 22.46 17.29
CA MET A 79 41.81 21.98 17.46
C MET A 79 42.79 22.88 16.72
N ALA A 80 42.51 23.17 15.45
CA ALA A 80 43.32 24.09 14.65
C ALA A 80 43.29 25.51 15.25
N MET A 81 42.14 25.94 15.75
CA MET A 81 41.97 27.26 16.36
C MET A 81 42.73 27.40 17.69
N ASN A 82 42.73 26.37 18.54
CA ASN A 82 43.54 26.36 19.76
C ASN A 82 45.05 26.32 19.45
N LEU A 83 45.46 25.58 18.41
CA LEU A 83 46.85 25.59 17.97
C LEU A 83 47.27 26.98 17.46
N ALA A 84 46.40 27.65 16.72
CA ALA A 84 46.63 29.01 16.23
C ALA A 84 46.68 30.03 17.39
N SER A 85 45.81 29.89 18.39
CA SER A 85 45.82 30.79 19.56
C SER A 85 47.10 30.66 20.39
N ILE A 86 47.64 29.45 20.49
CA ILE A 86 48.96 29.23 21.14
C ILE A 86 50.07 29.90 20.33
N LYS A 87 50.02 29.82 19.00
CA LYS A 87 51.00 30.47 18.11
C LYS A 87 50.92 31.99 18.14
N SER A 88 49.76 32.56 18.46
CA SER A 88 49.55 34.00 18.65
C SER A 88 49.75 34.47 20.10
N GLU A 89 50.39 33.64 20.94
CA GLU A 89 50.73 33.96 22.34
C GLU A 89 49.52 34.24 23.24
N CYS A 90 48.32 33.76 22.88
CA CYS A 90 47.14 33.83 23.75
C CYS A 90 47.34 32.88 24.95
N THR A 91 47.52 33.45 26.13
CA THR A 91 47.90 32.69 27.34
C THR A 91 46.72 32.53 28.29
N THR A 92 45.73 33.43 28.22
CA THR A 92 44.54 33.38 29.08
C THR A 92 43.30 32.78 28.41
N ALA A 93 42.38 32.24 29.21
CA ALA A 93 41.11 31.70 28.72
C ALA A 93 40.23 32.77 28.05
N SER A 94 40.31 34.03 28.52
CA SER A 94 39.60 35.16 27.94
C SER A 94 40.16 35.53 26.56
N GLU A 95 41.49 35.58 26.42
CA GLU A 95 42.15 35.83 25.13
C GLU A 95 41.84 34.74 24.12
N THR A 96 41.90 33.46 24.52
CA THR A 96 41.55 32.36 23.63
C THR A 96 40.10 32.43 23.19
N ARG A 97 39.16 32.84 24.05
CA ARG A 97 37.77 33.09 23.65
C ARG A 97 37.66 34.20 22.60
N ILE A 98 38.31 35.34 22.84
CA ILE A 98 38.33 36.47 21.87
C ILE A 98 38.97 36.03 20.55
N PHE A 99 40.02 35.22 20.62
CA PHE A 99 40.68 34.65 19.45
C PHE A 99 39.72 33.78 18.63
N ARG A 100 38.86 32.99 19.28
CA ARG A 100 37.83 32.18 18.60
C ARG A 100 36.73 33.00 17.93
N GLU A 101 36.38 34.14 18.52
CA GLU A 101 35.38 35.05 17.95
C GLU A 101 35.92 35.83 16.74
N THR A 102 37.24 36.08 16.71
CA THR A 102 37.92 36.86 15.66
C THR A 102 38.47 36.00 14.51
N HIS A 103 38.88 34.76 14.78
CA HIS A 103 39.50 33.86 13.80
C HIS A 103 38.61 32.64 13.53
N ASP A 104 37.74 32.72 12.51
CA ASP A 104 36.87 31.61 12.10
C ASP A 104 37.65 30.56 11.30
N ILE A 105 38.29 29.62 12.02
CA ILE A 105 38.93 28.44 11.44
C ILE A 105 37.92 27.31 11.45
N ARG A 106 37.55 26.81 10.26
CA ARG A 106 36.56 25.75 10.10
C ARG A 106 37.18 24.42 9.71
N ILE A 107 36.46 23.35 10.03
CA ILE A 107 36.85 22.00 9.62
C ILE A 107 36.91 21.97 8.10
N LYS A 108 37.99 21.43 7.55
CA LYS A 108 38.05 21.13 6.12
C LYS A 108 36.95 20.12 5.85
N GLN A 109 35.87 20.55 5.18
CA GLN A 109 35.00 19.56 4.55
C GLN A 109 35.91 18.74 3.66
N GLY A 110 35.77 17.41 3.72
CA GLY A 110 36.38 16.59 2.69
C GLY A 110 35.96 17.22 1.37
N SER A 111 36.93 17.78 0.64
CA SER A 111 36.72 18.01 -0.77
C SER A 111 36.13 16.70 -1.30
N PRO A 112 35.11 16.71 -2.15
CA PRO A 112 34.86 15.54 -2.97
C PRO A 112 36.14 15.33 -3.80
N THR A 113 37.17 14.71 -3.21
CA THR A 113 38.41 14.26 -3.86
C THR A 113 38.11 13.05 -4.74
N LYS A 114 36.93 13.07 -5.36
CA LYS A 114 36.56 12.35 -6.54
C LYS A 114 36.00 13.44 -7.44
N THR A 115 36.90 14.06 -8.19
CA THR A 115 36.61 14.34 -9.59
C THR A 115 35.79 13.15 -10.09
N ARG A 116 34.50 13.39 -10.32
CA ARG A 116 33.54 12.41 -10.84
C ARG A 116 34.11 11.86 -12.15
N ARG A 117 34.88 10.78 -12.07
CA ARG A 117 34.69 9.73 -13.06
C ARG A 117 33.58 8.91 -12.46
N GLU A 118 32.43 8.92 -13.13
CA GLU A 118 31.46 7.86 -12.93
C GLU A 118 32.23 6.54 -12.89
N PRO A 119 31.98 5.67 -11.90
CA PRO A 119 32.70 4.42 -11.82
C PRO A 119 32.49 3.69 -13.14
N LEU A 120 33.57 3.56 -13.92
CA LEU A 120 33.52 2.93 -15.23
C LEU A 120 33.00 1.51 -15.04
N ILE A 121 31.83 1.24 -15.58
CA ILE A 121 31.21 -0.07 -15.50
C ILE A 121 31.81 -0.96 -16.60
N PRO A 122 31.84 -2.30 -16.43
CA PRO A 122 32.43 -3.19 -17.43
C PRO A 122 31.86 -3.03 -18.85
N SER A 123 30.59 -2.59 -18.98
CA SER A 123 29.98 -2.27 -20.28
C SER A 123 30.56 -1.04 -20.98
N ASP A 124 31.19 -0.13 -20.24
CA ASP A 124 31.83 1.05 -20.83
C ASP A 124 33.12 0.66 -21.58
N TYR A 125 33.77 -0.43 -21.15
CA TYR A 125 34.97 -0.96 -21.80
C TYR A 125 34.66 -1.96 -22.92
N ASN A 126 33.59 -2.75 -22.75
CA ASN A 126 33.16 -3.74 -23.72
C ASN A 126 31.64 -3.61 -23.96
N PRO A 127 31.19 -3.12 -25.13
CA PRO A 127 29.77 -2.99 -25.43
C PRO A 127 29.02 -4.33 -25.50
N GLU A 128 29.73 -5.45 -25.68
CA GLU A 128 29.15 -6.80 -25.62
C GLU A 128 29.11 -7.37 -24.19
N HIS A 129 29.52 -6.60 -23.18
CA HIS A 129 29.43 -7.06 -21.79
C HIS A 129 27.96 -7.20 -21.38
N VAL A 130 27.54 -8.45 -21.18
CA VAL A 130 26.20 -8.77 -20.69
C VAL A 130 26.26 -8.92 -19.17
N TYR A 131 25.41 -8.16 -18.49
CA TYR A 131 25.22 -8.30 -17.04
C TYR A 131 24.35 -9.52 -16.72
N GLY A 132 24.67 -10.20 -15.63
CA GLY A 132 23.92 -11.35 -15.13
C GLY A 132 24.77 -12.62 -15.06
N ARG A 133 24.13 -13.74 -14.70
CA ARG A 133 24.78 -15.06 -14.65
C ARG A 133 24.32 -15.90 -15.83
N SER A 134 25.26 -16.58 -16.48
CA SER A 134 24.93 -17.52 -17.55
C SER A 134 24.05 -18.64 -17.02
N THR A 135 22.92 -18.89 -17.68
CA THR A 135 22.01 -20.00 -17.36
C THR A 135 22.59 -21.37 -17.70
N LEU A 136 23.71 -21.42 -18.44
CA LEU A 136 24.40 -22.65 -18.83
C LEU A 136 25.35 -23.17 -17.74
N VAL A 137 25.87 -22.28 -16.89
CA VAL A 137 26.86 -22.64 -15.87
C VAL A 137 26.31 -22.30 -14.50
N ARG A 138 25.69 -23.29 -13.85
CA ARG A 138 25.22 -23.18 -12.46
C ARG A 138 26.37 -23.32 -11.48
N THR A 139 26.30 -22.58 -10.38
CA THR A 139 27.30 -22.66 -9.31
C THR A 139 27.21 -24.00 -8.57
N TYR A 140 28.28 -24.41 -7.90
CA TYR A 140 28.30 -25.65 -7.10
C TYR A 140 27.19 -25.68 -6.03
N ALA A 141 26.93 -24.53 -5.40
CA ALA A 141 25.85 -24.39 -4.43
C ALA A 141 24.46 -24.59 -5.04
N GLU A 142 24.21 -24.06 -6.25
CA GLU A 142 22.91 -24.23 -6.94
C GLU A 142 22.66 -25.69 -7.34
N LYS A 143 23.71 -26.43 -7.71
CA LYS A 143 23.63 -27.87 -8.01
C LYS A 143 23.32 -28.72 -6.79
N GLN A 144 23.62 -28.23 -5.59
CA GLN A 144 23.36 -28.95 -4.34
C GLN A 144 21.86 -28.94 -3.96
N TRP A 145 21.14 -27.87 -4.30
CA TRP A 145 19.73 -27.68 -3.93
C TRP A 145 18.74 -27.98 -5.06
N LEU A 146 19.16 -27.87 -6.33
CA LEU A 146 18.34 -28.25 -7.48
C LEU A 146 18.73 -29.63 -7.97
N SER A 147 17.79 -30.58 -7.85
CA SER A 147 17.98 -31.99 -8.22
C SER A 147 17.96 -32.23 -9.75
N CYS A 148 17.60 -31.22 -10.55
CA CYS A 148 17.49 -31.35 -12.01
C CYS A 148 18.33 -30.27 -12.73
N ASP A 149 19.27 -30.73 -13.56
CA ASP A 149 20.09 -29.88 -14.43
C ASP A 149 19.28 -29.50 -15.68
N THR A 150 18.18 -28.77 -15.47
CA THR A 150 17.32 -28.30 -16.56
C THR A 150 17.81 -26.94 -17.06
N PRO A 151 18.33 -26.85 -18.30
CA PRO A 151 18.74 -25.58 -18.87
C PRO A 151 17.50 -24.72 -19.15
N ILE A 152 17.47 -23.50 -18.58
CA ILE A 152 16.35 -22.55 -18.73
C ILE A 152 16.04 -22.27 -20.21
N LYS A 153 17.06 -22.33 -21.07
CA LYS A 153 16.91 -22.20 -22.52
C LYS A 153 15.84 -23.16 -23.09
N LYS A 154 15.86 -24.44 -22.71
CA LYS A 154 14.89 -25.44 -23.17
C LYS A 154 13.46 -25.12 -22.72
N LEU A 155 13.32 -24.54 -21.53
CA LEU A 155 12.02 -24.11 -21.01
C LEU A 155 11.46 -22.93 -21.82
N ILE A 156 12.30 -21.94 -22.13
CA ILE A 156 11.90 -20.76 -22.93
C ILE A 156 11.54 -21.18 -24.36
N GLN A 157 12.26 -22.15 -24.93
CA GLN A 157 12.04 -22.63 -26.29
C GLN A 157 10.89 -23.65 -26.41
N ASN A 158 10.27 -24.05 -25.29
CA ASN A 158 9.22 -25.09 -25.24
C ASN A 158 9.68 -26.49 -25.71
N ASP A 159 10.98 -26.78 -25.64
CA ASP A 159 11.55 -28.07 -26.07
C ASP A 159 10.90 -29.26 -25.35
N TYR A 160 10.55 -29.10 -24.06
CA TYR A 160 9.87 -30.15 -23.29
C TYR A 160 8.45 -30.42 -23.77
N GLY A 161 7.77 -29.41 -24.29
CA GLY A 161 6.46 -29.56 -24.94
C GLY A 161 6.58 -30.40 -26.20
N ASP A 162 7.60 -30.12 -27.01
CA ASP A 162 7.87 -30.87 -28.25
C ASP A 162 8.30 -32.31 -27.95
N GLU A 163 9.15 -32.53 -26.94
CA GLU A 163 9.49 -33.87 -26.44
C GLU A 163 8.23 -34.62 -26.00
N TRP A 164 7.30 -33.96 -25.29
CA TRP A 164 6.04 -34.55 -24.86
C TRP A 164 5.12 -34.92 -26.03
N ILE A 165 4.99 -34.05 -27.03
CA ILE A 165 4.22 -34.33 -28.26
C ILE A 165 4.80 -35.57 -28.94
N ARG A 166 6.12 -35.62 -29.13
CA ARG A 166 6.81 -36.75 -29.76
C ARG A 166 6.63 -38.06 -28.99
N MET A 167 6.67 -38.01 -27.66
CA MET A 167 6.38 -39.19 -26.83
C MET A 167 4.94 -39.67 -27.02
N ASN A 168 3.97 -38.77 -27.10
CA ASN A 168 2.57 -39.13 -27.30
C ASN A 168 2.27 -39.65 -28.69
N GLU A 169 2.90 -39.08 -29.72
CA GLU A 169 2.84 -39.60 -31.09
C GLU A 169 3.37 -41.04 -31.15
N ALA A 170 4.51 -41.32 -30.50
CA ALA A 170 5.04 -42.68 -30.39
C ALA A 170 4.12 -43.61 -29.57
N ARG A 171 3.40 -43.08 -28.58
CA ARG A 171 2.42 -43.81 -27.76
C ARG A 171 1.02 -43.89 -28.39
N GLN A 172 0.81 -43.25 -29.54
CA GLN A 172 -0.52 -43.08 -30.12
C GLN A 172 -1.20 -44.43 -30.39
N GLU A 173 -0.44 -45.46 -30.78
CA GLU A 173 -0.93 -46.83 -30.96
C GLU A 173 -1.39 -47.50 -29.65
N GLU A 174 -0.78 -47.17 -28.51
CA GLU A 174 -1.21 -47.64 -27.19
C GLU A 174 -2.45 -46.87 -26.72
N LEU A 175 -2.51 -45.56 -26.96
CA LEU A 175 -3.67 -44.74 -26.61
C LEU A 175 -4.90 -45.06 -27.47
N ASN A 176 -4.69 -45.38 -28.75
CA ASN A 176 -5.75 -45.79 -29.67
C ASN A 176 -6.24 -47.22 -29.41
N ARG A 177 -5.47 -48.05 -28.69
CA ARG A 177 -5.97 -49.32 -28.18
C ARG A 177 -7.06 -49.01 -27.15
N GLN A 178 -8.32 -49.15 -27.57
CA GLN A 178 -9.46 -49.13 -26.67
C GLN A 178 -9.26 -50.21 -25.62
N HIS A 179 -9.00 -49.81 -24.38
CA HIS A 179 -8.99 -50.75 -23.27
C HIS A 179 -10.38 -51.37 -23.15
N GLU A 180 -10.45 -52.71 -23.15
CA GLU A 180 -11.70 -53.39 -22.87
C GLU A 180 -12.25 -52.89 -21.54
N LYS A 181 -13.48 -52.34 -21.56
CA LYS A 181 -14.13 -51.85 -20.35
C LYS A 181 -14.34 -53.04 -19.42
N VAL A 182 -13.50 -53.15 -18.40
CA VAL A 182 -13.68 -54.15 -17.34
C VAL A 182 -14.97 -53.78 -16.59
N PRO A 183 -16.04 -54.58 -16.68
CA PRO A 183 -17.26 -54.25 -15.97
C PRO A 183 -16.98 -54.25 -14.46
N PRO A 184 -17.48 -53.25 -13.71
CA PRO A 184 -17.28 -53.22 -12.27
C PRO A 184 -17.94 -54.47 -11.65
N LYS A 185 -17.20 -55.20 -10.82
CA LYS A 185 -17.74 -56.35 -10.10
C LYS A 185 -18.76 -55.83 -9.08
N THR A 186 -20.03 -56.16 -9.27
CA THR A 186 -21.10 -55.76 -8.33
C THR A 186 -20.91 -56.45 -6.98
N THR A 187 -20.89 -55.68 -5.90
CA THR A 187 -20.82 -56.25 -4.53
C THR A 187 -22.18 -56.79 -4.10
N ARG A 188 -22.20 -57.75 -3.17
CA ARG A 188 -23.45 -58.29 -2.57
C ARG A 188 -24.30 -57.17 -1.96
N ALA A 189 -23.67 -56.15 -1.37
CA ALA A 189 -24.36 -54.98 -0.83
C ALA A 189 -25.05 -54.17 -1.93
N ALA A 190 -24.38 -53.92 -3.07
CA ALA A 190 -24.98 -53.20 -4.19
C ALA A 190 -26.21 -53.93 -4.76
N LEU A 191 -26.14 -55.27 -4.89
CA LEU A 191 -27.29 -56.09 -5.29
C LEU A 191 -28.45 -56.00 -4.29
N GLY A 192 -28.15 -56.01 -2.99
CA GLY A 192 -29.15 -55.88 -1.92
C GLY A 192 -29.80 -54.49 -1.87
N HIS A 193 -29.04 -53.43 -2.12
CA HIS A 193 -29.60 -52.08 -2.20
C HIS A 193 -30.45 -51.90 -3.46
N ALA A 194 -30.02 -52.45 -4.60
CA ALA A 194 -30.80 -52.41 -5.84
C ALA A 194 -32.11 -53.19 -5.73
N SER A 195 -32.11 -54.38 -5.09
CA SER A 195 -33.34 -55.15 -4.87
C SER A 195 -34.30 -54.43 -3.92
N LYS A 196 -33.78 -53.87 -2.82
CA LYS A 196 -34.60 -53.10 -1.88
C LYS A 196 -35.15 -51.82 -2.50
N ALA A 197 -34.36 -51.12 -3.32
CA ALA A 197 -34.80 -49.93 -4.04
C ALA A 197 -35.93 -50.26 -5.04
N LYS A 198 -35.85 -51.38 -5.77
CA LYS A 198 -36.92 -51.85 -6.66
C LYS A 198 -38.21 -52.17 -5.89
N LEU A 199 -38.10 -52.91 -4.78
CA LEU A 199 -39.25 -53.23 -3.94
C LEU A 199 -39.92 -51.97 -3.36
N VAL A 200 -39.11 -50.99 -2.92
CA VAL A 200 -39.60 -49.71 -2.41
C VAL A 200 -40.22 -48.85 -3.52
N ALA A 201 -39.72 -48.94 -4.75
CA ALA A 201 -40.30 -48.25 -5.90
C ALA A 201 -41.63 -48.86 -6.33
N GLU A 202 -41.74 -50.20 -6.37
CA GLU A 202 -42.98 -50.92 -6.71
C GLU A 202 -44.09 -50.71 -5.66
N GLN A 203 -43.74 -50.52 -4.40
CA GLN A 203 -44.70 -50.30 -3.31
C GLN A 203 -45.20 -48.85 -3.20
N GLN A 204 -44.53 -47.88 -3.83
CA GLN A 204 -44.97 -46.49 -3.78
C GLN A 204 -46.08 -46.25 -4.81
N GLN A 205 -47.31 -46.04 -4.32
CA GLN A 205 -48.36 -45.47 -5.17
C GLN A 205 -47.92 -44.09 -5.70
N PRO A 206 -48.31 -43.73 -6.94
CA PRO A 206 -47.93 -42.45 -7.52
C PRO A 206 -48.42 -41.33 -6.60
N LYS A 207 -47.48 -40.68 -5.90
CA LYS A 207 -47.81 -39.56 -5.01
C LYS A 207 -48.37 -38.44 -5.86
N GLU A 208 -49.64 -38.10 -5.62
CA GLU A 208 -50.23 -36.91 -6.21
C GLU A 208 -49.35 -35.70 -5.90
N ARG A 209 -49.22 -34.81 -6.89
CA ARG A 209 -48.43 -33.59 -6.73
C ARG A 209 -49.01 -32.79 -5.57
N PHE A 210 -48.16 -32.40 -4.63
CA PHE A 210 -48.60 -31.59 -3.51
C PHE A 210 -49.08 -30.22 -3.99
N VAL A 211 -50.38 -29.96 -3.83
CA VAL A 211 -50.99 -28.64 -4.04
C VAL A 211 -51.56 -28.17 -2.71
N LEU A 212 -51.16 -26.96 -2.31
CA LEU A 212 -51.67 -26.31 -1.10
C LEU A 212 -53.19 -26.18 -1.15
N SER A 213 -53.87 -26.41 -0.03
CA SER A 213 -55.34 -26.46 0.04
C SER A 213 -56.04 -25.26 -0.59
N LYS A 214 -55.48 -24.06 -0.38
CA LYS A 214 -55.99 -22.78 -0.90
C LYS A 214 -55.95 -22.66 -2.43
N PHE A 215 -55.14 -23.49 -3.09
CA PHE A 215 -54.90 -23.42 -4.54
C PHE A 215 -55.47 -24.63 -5.30
N LYS A 216 -56.20 -25.54 -4.63
CA LYS A 216 -56.83 -26.70 -5.28
C LYS A 216 -57.92 -26.31 -6.29
N ASN A 217 -58.62 -25.19 -6.07
CA ASN A 217 -59.76 -24.75 -6.89
C ASN A 217 -59.41 -23.61 -7.86
N VAL A 218 -58.13 -23.25 -8.01
CA VAL A 218 -57.73 -22.19 -8.93
C VAL A 218 -57.59 -22.78 -10.34
N PRO A 219 -58.32 -22.29 -11.35
CA PRO A 219 -58.23 -22.82 -12.71
C PRO A 219 -56.83 -22.55 -13.26
N THR A 220 -56.12 -23.62 -13.62
CA THR A 220 -54.80 -23.51 -14.22
C THR A 220 -54.94 -23.06 -15.67
N LYS A 221 -54.31 -21.95 -16.06
CA LYS A 221 -54.30 -21.44 -17.44
C LYS A 221 -53.47 -22.30 -18.42
N ILE A 222 -52.71 -23.28 -17.92
CA ILE A 222 -51.85 -24.16 -18.71
C ILE A 222 -52.12 -25.59 -18.25
N ASP A 223 -52.44 -26.49 -19.19
CA ASP A 223 -52.61 -27.91 -18.93
C ASP A 223 -51.25 -28.55 -18.61
N ASN A 224 -50.86 -28.50 -17.34
CA ASN A 224 -49.64 -29.14 -16.83
C ASN A 224 -49.82 -30.65 -16.65
N LYS A 225 -50.30 -31.36 -17.67
CA LYS A 225 -50.23 -32.82 -17.72
C LYS A 225 -48.86 -33.23 -18.21
N GLN A 226 -47.85 -33.06 -17.36
CA GLN A 226 -46.57 -33.74 -17.57
C GLN A 226 -46.80 -35.20 -17.18
N THR A 227 -47.15 -36.04 -18.18
CA THR A 227 -47.49 -37.46 -17.99
C THR A 227 -46.29 -38.34 -17.68
N LEU A 228 -45.09 -37.77 -17.70
CA LEU A 228 -43.85 -38.47 -17.38
C LEU A 228 -43.60 -38.41 -15.86
N PRO A 229 -43.35 -39.54 -15.18
CA PRO A 229 -43.02 -39.53 -13.77
C PRO A 229 -41.73 -38.72 -13.56
N LEU A 230 -41.74 -37.77 -12.62
CA LEU A 230 -40.53 -37.08 -12.20
C LEU A 230 -39.54 -38.11 -11.64
N GLN A 231 -38.54 -38.46 -12.45
CA GLN A 231 -37.38 -39.19 -11.95
C GLN A 231 -36.61 -38.26 -11.03
N ARG A 232 -36.39 -38.72 -9.80
CA ARG A 232 -35.53 -38.03 -8.84
C ARG A 232 -34.11 -38.51 -9.11
N ASP A 233 -33.18 -37.56 -9.15
CA ASP A 233 -31.74 -37.87 -9.08
C ASP A 233 -31.40 -38.67 -7.82
#